data_AF-A0A351SSK0-F1
#
_entry.id   AF-A0A351SSK0-F1
#
_cell.length_a   1.000
_cell.length_b   1.000
_cell.length_c   1.000
_cell.angle_alpha   90.00
_cell.angle_beta   90.00
_cell.angle_gamma   90.00
#
_symmetry.space_group_name_H-M   'P 1'
#
loop_
_entity.id
_entity.type
_entity.pdbx_description
1 polymer ?
#
loop_
_entity_poly.entity_id
_entity_poly.type
_entity_poly.pdbx_seq_one_letter_code
_entity_poly.pdbx_strand_id
1 'polypeptide(L)' 'ECIHPEVVGIAGVFGSWAKGKPIAKGKGVHFNTLLPIFLERIDPVSTGVDSCIRVKVSRAA' A
#
# COMPACT_ATOMS: atom_id res chain seq x y z
N GLU A 1 -7.82 -4.89 -19.82
CA GLU A 1 -8.21 -5.79 -18.71
C GLU A 1 -7.05 -6.62 -18.11
N CYS A 2 -5.88 -6.03 -17.77
CA CYS A 2 -4.75 -6.78 -17.16
C CYS A 2 -4.79 -6.83 -15.61
N ILE A 3 -5.85 -6.30 -15.01
CA ILE A 3 -6.09 -6.27 -13.56
C ILE A 3 -7.50 -6.80 -13.34
N HIS A 4 -7.67 -7.70 -12.38
CA HIS A 4 -8.99 -8.27 -12.04
C HIS A 4 -9.98 -7.14 -11.69
N PRO A 5 -11.24 -7.18 -12.14
CA PRO A 5 -12.18 -6.06 -11.96
C PRO A 5 -12.48 -5.72 -10.49
N GLU A 6 -12.32 -6.69 -9.59
CA GLU A 6 -12.54 -6.50 -8.14
C GLU A 6 -11.30 -6.03 -7.37
N VAL A 7 -10.17 -5.80 -8.05
CA VAL A 7 -8.94 -5.34 -7.39
C VAL A 7 -8.44 -4.03 -7.97
N VAL A 8 -7.65 -3.31 -7.19
CA VAL A 8 -6.98 -2.08 -7.62
C VAL A 8 -5.47 -2.30 -7.66
N GLY A 9 -4.86 -2.02 -8.81
CA GLY A 9 -3.41 -2.04 -8.97
C GLY A 9 -2.81 -0.66 -8.70
N ILE A 10 -1.83 -0.58 -7.80
CA ILE A 10 -0.99 0.61 -7.60
C ILE A 10 0.49 0.20 -7.55
N ALA A 11 1.41 1.11 -7.90
CA ALA A 11 2.83 0.82 -7.75
C ALA A 11 3.26 0.97 -6.28
N GLY A 12 3.98 -0.02 -5.75
CA GLY A 12 4.37 -0.09 -4.33
C GLY A 12 5.46 0.90 -3.90
N VAL A 13 6.04 1.68 -4.82
CA VAL A 13 7.21 2.54 -4.58
C VAL A 13 6.89 4.03 -4.42
N PHE A 14 5.61 4.40 -4.49
CA PHE A 14 5.15 5.79 -4.37
C PHE A 14 4.89 6.21 -2.92
N GLY A 15 4.48 7.47 -2.74
CA GLY A 15 4.07 8.03 -1.46
C GLY A 15 5.23 8.34 -0.52
N SER A 16 6.43 8.60 -1.05
CA SER A 16 7.57 8.95 -0.22
C SER A 16 7.32 10.24 0.55
N TRP A 17 7.59 10.24 1.85
CA TRP A 17 7.50 11.42 2.73
C TRP A 17 8.86 12.04 3.05
N ALA A 18 9.96 11.40 2.62
CA ALA A 18 11.32 11.78 2.95
C ALA A 18 11.67 13.19 2.41
N LYS A 19 12.20 14.06 3.28
CA LYS A 19 12.57 15.44 2.91
C LYS A 19 13.70 15.50 1.86
N GLY A 20 14.63 14.55 1.89
CA GLY A 20 15.76 14.45 0.96
C GLY A 20 15.42 13.90 -0.44
N LYS A 21 14.14 13.61 -0.73
CA LYS A 21 13.69 13.09 -2.02
C LYS A 21 12.72 14.07 -2.72
N PRO A 22 13.14 15.28 -3.11
CA PRO A 22 12.22 16.34 -3.57
C PRO A 22 11.37 15.92 -4.77
N ILE A 23 11.90 15.10 -5.68
CA ILE A 23 11.17 14.61 -6.86
C ILE A 23 10.09 13.59 -6.48
N ALA A 24 10.34 12.73 -5.48
CA ALA A 24 9.41 11.66 -5.10
C ALA A 24 8.47 12.04 -3.94
N LYS A 25 8.81 13.12 -3.21
CA LYS A 25 8.10 13.53 -2.01
C LYS A 25 6.64 13.88 -2.33
N GLY A 26 5.71 13.21 -1.65
CA GLY A 26 4.27 13.43 -1.79
C GLY A 26 3.67 12.96 -3.12
N LYS A 27 4.39 12.17 -3.92
CA LYS A 27 3.88 11.69 -5.22
C LYS A 27 3.33 10.27 -5.12
N GLY A 28 2.06 10.11 -5.52
CA GLY A 28 1.34 8.83 -5.54
C GLY A 28 0.96 8.32 -4.14
N VAL A 29 0.37 7.12 -4.11
CA VAL A 29 -0.15 6.49 -2.87
C VAL A 29 0.95 5.66 -2.19
N HIS A 30 1.05 5.74 -0.86
CA HIS A 30 1.99 4.95 -0.07
C HIS A 30 1.38 3.58 0.28
N PHE A 31 1.71 2.52 -0.47
CA PHE A 31 1.15 1.18 -0.31
C PHE A 31 1.29 0.64 1.12
N ASN A 32 2.46 0.78 1.73
CA ASN A 32 2.74 0.22 3.06
C ASN A 32 1.89 0.84 4.18
N THR A 33 1.35 2.05 4.00
CA THR A 33 0.43 2.65 4.98
C THR A 33 -0.93 1.95 5.00
N LEU A 34 -1.28 1.21 3.94
CA LEU A 34 -2.51 0.44 3.87
C LEU A 34 -2.38 -0.95 4.51
N LEU A 35 -1.16 -1.41 4.78
CA LEU A 35 -0.91 -2.73 5.34
C LEU A 35 -1.18 -2.76 6.85
N PRO A 36 -1.96 -3.73 7.35
CA PRO A 36 -2.17 -3.93 8.77
C PRO A 36 -0.92 -4.54 9.41
N ILE A 37 -0.20 -3.76 10.22
CA ILE A 37 0.99 -4.23 10.95
C ILE A 37 0.62 -4.41 12.43
N PHE A 38 0.08 -5.58 12.75
CA PHE A 38 -0.20 -6.05 14.11
C PHE A 38 -0.08 -7.57 14.17
N LEU A 39 0.24 -8.11 15.34
CA LEU A 39 0.67 -9.52 15.50
C LEU A 39 -0.36 -10.52 14.98
N GLU A 40 -1.65 -10.21 15.08
CA GLU A 40 -2.76 -11.04 14.61
C GLU A 40 -2.82 -11.18 13.07
N ARG A 41 -2.09 -10.33 12.35
CA ARG A 41 -2.01 -10.32 10.87
C ARG A 41 -0.62 -10.66 10.35
N ILE A 42 0.26 -11.14 11.23
CA ILE A 42 1.55 -11.68 10.84
C ILE A 42 1.41 -13.20 10.76
N ASP A 43 1.90 -13.80 9.66
CA ASP A 43 1.94 -15.24 9.54
C ASP A 43 2.85 -15.83 10.63
N PRO A 44 2.33 -16.65 11.56
CA PRO A 44 3.11 -17.13 12.70
C PRO A 44 4.24 -18.10 12.30
N VAL A 45 4.21 -18.66 11.09
CA VAL A 45 5.24 -19.60 10.63
C VAL A 45 6.40 -18.88 9.98
N SER A 46 6.14 -17.98 9.04
CA SER A 46 7.18 -17.29 8.25
C SER A 46 7.52 -15.90 8.77
N THR A 47 6.74 -15.35 9.70
CA THR A 47 6.75 -13.93 10.08
C THR A 47 6.43 -12.98 8.92
N GLY A 48 5.78 -13.50 7.88
CA GLY A 48 5.35 -12.72 6.72
C GLY A 48 4.27 -11.70 7.05
N VAL A 49 4.38 -10.52 6.44
CA VAL A 49 3.36 -9.47 6.53
C VAL A 49 2.20 -9.79 5.59
N ASP A 50 0.98 -9.80 6.12
CA ASP A 50 -0.21 -9.99 5.31
C ASP A 50 -0.49 -8.77 4.41
N SER A 51 -0.48 -9.01 3.10
CA SER A 51 -0.77 -8.02 2.06
C SER A 51 -2.19 -8.12 1.49
N CYS A 52 -3.00 -9.07 1.98
CA CYS A 52 -4.40 -9.22 1.60
C CYS A 52 -5.26 -8.17 2.31
N ILE A 53 -5.35 -6.99 1.71
CA ILE A 53 -6.10 -5.85 2.25
C ILE A 53 -7.34 -5.53 1.42
N ARG A 54 -8.42 -5.15 2.11
CA ARG A 54 -9.60 -4.54 1.49
C ARG A 54 -9.49 -3.03 1.61
N VAL A 55 -9.69 -2.34 0.49
CA VAL A 55 -9.63 -0.88 0.43
C VAL A 55 -10.95 -0.30 -0.07
N LYS A 56 -11.21 0.96 0.28
CA LYS A 56 -12.30 1.76 -0.29
C LYS A 56 -11.70 2.85 -1.17
N VAL A 57 -12.16 2.93 -2.41
CA VAL A 57 -11.78 4.01 -3.33
C VAL A 57 -12.83 5.12 -3.26
N SER A 58 -12.37 6.37 -3.19
CA SER A 58 -13.23 7.55 -3.21
C SER A 58 -12.56 8.66 -4.01
N ARG A 59 -13.33 9.68 -4.41
CA ARG A 59 -12.77 10.84 -5.10
C ARG A 59 -11.87 11.62 -4.15
N ALA A 60 -10.68 11.97 -4.63
CA ALA A 60 -9.81 12.92 -3.94
C ALA A 60 -10.40 14.34 -4.02
N ALA A 61 -10.06 15.18 -3.04
CA ALA A 61 -10.48 16.59 -2.98
C ALA A 61 -9.82 17.43 -4.07
#